data_AF-A0A133XZY8-F1
#
_entry.id   AF-A0A133XZY8-F1
#
_cell.length_a   1.000
_cell.length_b   1.000
_cell.length_c   1.000
_cell.angle_alpha   90.00
_cell.angle_beta   90.00
_cell.angle_gamma   90.00
#
_symmetry.space_group_name_H-M   'P 1'
#
loop_
_entity.id
_entity.type
_entity.pdbx_description
1 polymer ?
#
loop_
_entity_poly.entity_id
_entity_poly.type
_entity_poly.pdbx_seq_one_letter_code
_entity_poly.pdbx_strand_id
1 'polypeptide(L)'
;MSVLGALEVDEEGDLANWIIPGKMAPGMGGAMDLLNGTRKVILAMEHTAKGRPKILKKCRLPLTAKGQVDLIVTEMCVIEVRKGQGLVVTEMHPEFTKEDIIVATEGFLTFAEDCKPMRQ
;
A
#
# COMPACT_ATOMS: atom_id res chain seq x y z
N MET A 1 -1.77 -1.02 -16.72
CA MET A 1 -1.77 -1.42 -15.30
C MET A 1 -0.33 -1.60 -14.93
N SER A 2 0.09 -1.03 -13.80
CA SER A 2 1.48 -1.12 -13.32
C SER A 2 1.50 -1.74 -11.95
N VAL A 3 2.43 -2.66 -11.73
CA VAL A 3 2.66 -3.33 -10.45
C VAL A 3 4.06 -2.97 -9.98
N LEU A 4 4.18 -2.50 -8.74
CA LEU A 4 5.43 -2.02 -8.18
C LEU A 4 5.51 -2.32 -6.68
N GLY A 5 6.73 -2.42 -6.18
CA GLY A 5 6.97 -2.45 -4.74
C GLY A 5 6.83 -1.07 -4.11
N ALA A 6 6.64 -1.05 -2.79
CA ALA A 6 6.59 0.18 -2.01
C ALA A 6 7.37 0.07 -0.70
N LEU A 7 7.99 1.18 -0.31
CA LEU A 7 8.55 1.37 1.03
C LEU A 7 7.47 1.86 1.99
N GLU A 8 6.65 2.82 1.54
CA GLU A 8 5.48 3.33 2.27
C GLU A 8 4.34 3.60 1.29
N VAL A 9 3.12 3.49 1.80
CA VAL A 9 1.87 3.94 1.17
C VAL A 9 0.97 4.57 2.22
N ASP A 10 0.15 5.57 1.86
CA ASP A 10 -0.77 6.20 2.81
C ASP A 10 -2.26 6.15 2.43
N GLU A 11 -3.10 6.64 3.33
CA GLU A 11 -4.57 6.67 3.20
C GLU A 11 -5.08 7.38 1.95
N GLU A 12 -4.30 8.33 1.41
CA GLU A 12 -4.66 9.07 0.21
C GLU A 12 -4.21 8.36 -1.08
N GLY A 13 -3.48 7.25 -0.95
CA GLY A 13 -2.87 6.54 -2.07
C GLY A 13 -1.56 7.17 -2.54
N ASP A 14 -0.87 7.92 -1.67
CA ASP A 14 0.49 8.35 -1.94
C ASP A 14 1.45 7.16 -1.82
N LEU A 15 2.45 7.13 -2.68
CA LEU A 15 3.44 6.07 -2.76
C LEU A 15 4.83 6.65 -2.54
N ALA A 16 5.65 6.01 -1.70
CA ALA A 16 7.09 6.25 -1.64
C ALA A 16 7.86 4.94 -1.82
N ASN A 17 8.78 4.89 -2.79
CA ASN A 17 9.55 3.67 -3.06
C ASN A 17 10.98 3.86 -3.61
N TRP A 18 11.48 5.09 -3.74
CA TRP A 18 12.74 5.34 -4.44
C TRP A 18 13.91 5.80 -3.56
N ILE A 19 13.65 6.24 -2.32
CA ILE A 19 14.69 6.77 -1.43
C ILE A 19 14.35 6.59 0.05
N ILE A 20 15.37 6.31 0.84
CA ILE A 20 15.41 6.44 2.30
C ILE A 20 16.53 7.43 2.63
N PRO A 21 16.21 8.68 3.02
CA PRO A 21 17.21 9.70 3.32
C PRO A 21 18.27 9.20 4.31
N GLY A 22 19.55 9.41 3.96
CA GLY A 22 20.68 9.01 4.80
C GLY A 22 20.99 7.51 4.86
N LYS A 23 20.27 6.66 4.12
CA LYS A 23 20.49 5.20 4.13
C LYS A 23 20.58 4.56 2.75
N MET A 24 19.64 4.84 1.86
CA MET A 24 19.50 4.11 0.60
C MET A 24 18.88 5.00 -0.47
N ALA A 25 19.57 5.20 -1.60
CA ALA A 25 19.09 6.01 -2.71
C ALA A 25 19.47 5.35 -4.05
N PRO A 26 18.75 4.31 -4.50
CA PRO A 26 18.95 3.72 -5.82
C PRO A 26 18.56 4.69 -6.96
N GLY A 27 17.88 5.80 -6.64
CA GLY A 27 17.31 6.73 -7.60
C GLY A 27 15.89 6.33 -8.02
N MET A 28 15.14 7.26 -8.61
CA MET A 28 13.76 7.02 -9.04
C MET A 28 13.61 6.02 -10.20
N GLY A 29 14.69 5.75 -10.95
CA GLY A 29 14.65 4.92 -12.15
C GLY A 29 13.53 5.37 -13.10
N GLY A 30 12.86 4.41 -13.74
CA GLY A 30 11.65 4.65 -14.53
C GLY A 30 10.33 4.53 -13.75
N ALA A 31 10.36 4.56 -12.41
CA ALA A 31 9.15 4.33 -11.61
C ALA A 31 8.09 5.41 -11.85
N MET A 32 8.50 6.67 -11.99
CA MET A 32 7.58 7.77 -12.32
C MET A 32 7.03 7.63 -13.74
N ASP A 33 7.85 7.18 -14.70
CA ASP A 33 7.42 6.96 -16.09
C ASP A 33 6.39 5.81 -16.19
N LEU A 34 6.57 4.73 -15.42
CA LEU A 34 5.64 3.60 -15.36
C LEU A 34 4.25 3.98 -14.83
N LEU A 35 4.18 5.03 -14.01
CA LEU A 35 2.94 5.53 -13.44
C LEU A 35 2.24 6.52 -14.38
N ASN A 36 3.00 7.17 -15.26
CA ASN A 36 2.43 8.09 -16.25
C ASN A 36 1.54 7.34 -17.26
N GLY A 37 0.29 7.78 -17.42
CA GLY A 37 -0.68 7.16 -18.31
C GLY A 37 -1.24 5.81 -17.84
N THR A 38 -0.83 5.31 -16.67
CA THR A 38 -1.34 4.06 -16.12
C THR A 38 -2.72 4.26 -15.52
N ARG A 39 -3.70 3.47 -15.98
CA ARG A 39 -5.08 3.51 -15.49
C ARG A 39 -5.30 2.84 -14.13
N LYS A 40 -4.38 1.95 -13.72
CA LYS A 40 -4.47 1.19 -12.46
C LYS A 40 -3.08 0.89 -11.91
N VAL A 41 -2.80 1.34 -10.70
CA VAL A 41 -1.55 1.17 -9.96
C VAL A 41 -1.78 0.20 -8.81
N ILE A 42 -1.00 -0.87 -8.80
CA ILE A 42 -1.06 -1.92 -7.78
C ILE A 42 0.27 -1.96 -7.05
N LEU A 43 0.22 -1.92 -5.72
CA LEU A 43 1.39 -2.17 -4.89
C LEU A 43 1.41 -3.64 -4.49
N ALA A 44 2.54 -4.31 -4.74
CA ALA A 44 2.83 -5.63 -4.20
C ALA A 44 3.96 -5.48 -3.17
N MET A 45 3.63 -5.62 -1.89
CA MET A 45 4.56 -5.28 -0.81
C MET A 45 4.29 -6.12 0.45
N GLU A 46 5.32 -6.33 1.26
CA GLU A 46 5.09 -6.77 2.64
C GLU A 46 4.31 -5.69 3.42
N HIS A 47 3.42 -6.13 4.31
CA HIS A 47 2.56 -5.27 5.13
C HIS A 47 3.37 -4.45 6.13
N THR A 48 4.41 -5.07 6.70
CA THR A 48 5.34 -4.44 7.64
C THR A 48 6.79 -4.62 7.20
N ALA A 49 7.67 -3.70 7.63
CA ALA A 49 9.11 -3.87 7.54
C ALA A 49 9.67 -4.15 8.94
N LYS A 50 10.03 -5.39 9.24
CA LYS A 50 10.53 -5.80 10.56
C LYS A 50 9.57 -5.40 11.69
N GLY A 51 8.27 -5.63 11.49
CA GLY A 51 7.21 -5.28 12.43
C GLY A 51 6.81 -3.81 12.47
N ARG A 52 7.44 -2.95 11.65
CA ARG A 52 7.02 -1.54 11.52
C ARG A 52 5.99 -1.40 10.38
N PRO A 53 4.83 -0.77 10.61
CA PRO A 53 3.84 -0.53 9.57
C PRO A 53 4.43 0.19 8.36
N LYS A 54 4.00 -0.20 7.17
CA LYS A 54 4.33 0.49 5.91
C LYS A 54 3.11 1.15 5.26
N ILE A 55 1.92 0.81 5.74
CA ILE A 55 0.65 1.44 5.38
C ILE A 55 0.34 2.46 6.48
N LEU A 56 0.49 3.73 6.14
CA LEU A 56 0.55 4.84 7.09
C LEU A 56 -0.65 5.77 6.95
N LYS A 57 -0.86 6.63 7.94
CA LYS A 57 -1.77 7.77 7.80
C LYS A 57 -1.26 8.79 6.77
N LYS A 58 0.05 9.03 6.76
CA LYS A 58 0.74 9.87 5.78
C LYS A 58 2.14 9.31 5.53
N CYS A 59 2.55 9.25 4.27
CA CYS A 59 3.93 8.90 3.92
C CYS A 59 4.91 9.89 4.57
N ARG A 60 6.04 9.36 5.04
CA ARG A 60 7.13 10.10 5.68
C ARG A 60 8.34 10.21 4.74
N LEU A 61 8.48 9.25 3.85
CA LEU A 61 9.51 9.25 2.81
C LEU A 61 9.12 10.16 1.63
N PRO A 62 10.10 10.66 0.87
CA PRO A 62 9.84 11.40 -0.37
C PRO A 62 8.97 10.58 -1.33
N LEU A 63 7.89 11.20 -1.80
CA LEU A 63 6.92 10.53 -2.65
C LEU A 63 7.50 10.21 -4.04
N THR A 64 7.09 9.06 -4.57
CA THR A 64 7.19 8.69 -5.98
C THR A 64 5.98 9.21 -6.75
N ALA A 65 4.78 9.07 -6.16
CA ALA A 65 3.53 9.51 -6.75
C ALA A 65 2.51 9.88 -5.67
N LYS A 66 1.63 10.83 -6.00
CA LYS A 66 0.61 11.36 -5.10
C LYS A 66 -0.77 10.87 -5.52
N GLY A 67 -1.49 10.19 -4.64
CA GLY A 67 -2.86 9.73 -4.81
C GLY A 67 -3.09 8.88 -6.07
N GLN A 68 -2.08 8.09 -6.45
CA GLN A 68 -2.13 7.27 -7.66
C GLN A 68 -2.33 5.78 -7.39
N VAL A 69 -2.14 5.32 -6.15
CA VAL A 69 -2.33 3.91 -5.80
C VAL A 69 -3.82 3.57 -5.80
N ASP A 70 -4.20 2.48 -6.48
CA ASP A 70 -5.58 1.98 -6.51
C ASP A 70 -5.76 0.71 -5.65
N LEU A 71 -4.73 -0.13 -5.56
CA LEU A 71 -4.78 -1.41 -4.88
C LEU A 71 -3.46 -1.69 -4.16
N ILE A 72 -3.52 -2.21 -2.95
CA ILE A 72 -2.38 -2.67 -2.15
C ILE A 72 -2.60 -4.15 -1.88
N VAL A 73 -1.63 -4.97 -2.26
CA VAL A 73 -1.62 -6.42 -2.03
C VAL A 73 -0.45 -6.73 -1.11
N THR A 74 -0.78 -7.35 0.02
CA THR A 74 0.17 -7.78 1.04
C THR A 74 0.01 -9.27 1.31
N GLU A 75 0.92 -9.83 2.11
CA GLU A 75 0.79 -11.18 2.65
C GLU A 75 -0.40 -11.34 3.60
N MET A 76 -0.91 -10.24 4.17
CA MET A 76 -2.03 -10.28 5.14
C MET A 76 -3.39 -10.07 4.48
N CYS A 77 -3.47 -9.17 3.49
CA CYS A 77 -4.74 -8.74 2.90
C CYS A 77 -4.58 -7.98 1.57
N VAL A 78 -5.72 -7.80 0.90
CA VAL A 78 -5.91 -6.91 -0.25
C VAL A 78 -6.71 -5.68 0.19
N ILE A 79 -6.20 -4.50 -0.15
CA ILE A 79 -6.76 -3.21 0.24
C ILE A 79 -7.00 -2.38 -1.02
N GLU A 80 -8.23 -1.92 -1.22
CA GLU A 80 -8.56 -0.91 -2.22
C GLU A 80 -8.38 0.49 -1.64
N VAL A 81 -7.76 1.37 -2.41
CA VAL A 81 -7.70 2.80 -2.10
C VAL A 81 -8.89 3.48 -2.78
N ARG A 82 -9.93 3.74 -2.01
CA ARG A 82 -11.18 4.31 -2.52
C ARG A 82 -11.23 5.82 -2.24
N LYS A 83 -11.30 6.61 -3.31
CA LYS A 83 -11.38 8.08 -3.22
C LYS A 83 -12.55 8.50 -2.31
N GLY A 84 -12.25 9.25 -1.25
CA GLY A 84 -13.23 9.73 -0.27
C GLY A 84 -13.62 8.73 0.83
N GLN A 85 -13.23 7.45 0.71
CA GLN A 85 -13.44 6.42 1.75
C GLN A 85 -12.12 5.99 2.41
N GLY A 86 -10.99 6.22 1.78
CA GLY A 86 -9.67 5.80 2.27
C GLY A 86 -9.39 4.34 1.95
N LEU A 87 -8.80 3.63 2.91
CA LEU A 87 -8.35 2.26 2.74
C LEU A 87 -9.47 1.27 3.10
N VAL A 88 -9.83 0.40 2.15
CA VAL A 88 -10.88 -0.60 2.32
C VAL A 88 -10.32 -2.00 2.08
N VAL A 89 -10.27 -2.81 3.13
CA VAL A 89 -9.88 -4.22 3.05
C VAL A 89 -10.99 -5.01 2.37
N THR A 90 -10.68 -5.62 1.23
CA THR A 90 -11.62 -6.40 0.41
C THR A 90 -11.37 -7.89 0.46
N GLU A 91 -10.12 -8.29 0.69
CA GLU A 91 -9.75 -9.70 0.90
C GLU A 91 -8.80 -9.83 2.09
N MET A 92 -8.93 -10.89 2.86
CA MET A 92 -8.07 -11.20 4.00
C MET A 92 -7.49 -12.61 3.86
N HIS A 93 -6.20 -12.75 4.15
CA HIS A 93 -5.57 -14.06 4.22
C HIS A 93 -6.11 -14.82 5.46
N PRO A 94 -6.51 -16.09 5.34
CA PRO A 94 -7.20 -16.83 6.42
C PRO A 94 -6.42 -16.98 7.74
N GLU A 95 -5.11 -16.78 7.71
CA GLU A 95 -4.24 -16.89 8.88
C GLU A 95 -4.21 -15.62 9.75
N PHE A 96 -4.79 -14.51 9.29
CA PHE A 96 -4.82 -13.24 10.03
C PHE A 96 -6.23 -12.81 10.38
N THR A 97 -6.39 -12.28 11.60
CA THR A 97 -7.63 -11.65 12.05
C THR A 97 -7.71 -10.19 11.60
N LYS A 98 -8.88 -9.56 11.77
CA LYS A 98 -9.03 -8.11 11.49
C LYS A 98 -8.15 -7.30 12.42
N GLU A 99 -8.09 -7.72 13.68
CA GLU A 99 -7.28 -7.12 14.73
C GLU A 99 -5.79 -7.18 14.38
N ASP A 100 -5.28 -8.30 13.86
CA ASP A 100 -3.89 -8.42 13.44
C ASP A 100 -3.54 -7.40 12.35
N ILE A 101 -4.41 -7.25 11.35
CA ILE A 101 -4.23 -6.28 10.26
C ILE A 101 -4.27 -4.85 10.79
N ILE A 102 -5.23 -4.53 11.67
CA ILE A 102 -5.34 -3.20 12.29
C ILE A 102 -4.08 -2.88 13.10
N VAL A 103 -3.55 -3.81 13.88
CA VAL A 103 -2.33 -3.61 14.67
C VAL A 103 -1.09 -3.44 13.78
N ALA A 104 -1.05 -4.12 12.64
CA ALA A 104 0.03 -4.03 11.66
C ALA A 104 -0.04 -2.76 10.76
N THR A 105 -1.12 -1.97 10.87
CA THR A 105 -1.39 -0.79 10.04
C THR A 105 -1.40 0.47 10.90
N GLU A 106 -0.78 1.56 10.42
CA GLU A 106 -0.89 2.87 11.10
C GLU A 106 -2.03 3.71 10.51
N GLY A 107 -2.35 3.55 9.21
CA GLY A 107 -3.51 4.17 8.58
C GLY A 107 -4.86 3.60 9.04
N PHE A 108 -5.92 4.38 8.91
CA PHE A 108 -7.28 3.98 9.18
C PHE A 108 -7.79 3.01 8.12
N LEU A 109 -8.25 1.84 8.56
CA LEU A 109 -8.83 0.80 7.71
C LEU A 109 -10.33 0.68 7.94
N THR A 110 -11.05 0.44 6.86
CA THR A 110 -12.39 -0.12 6.88
C THR A 110 -12.37 -1.50 6.22
N PHE A 111 -13.38 -2.32 6.49
CA PHE A 111 -13.51 -3.65 5.91
C PHE A 111 -14.79 -3.70 5.08
N ALA A 112 -14.71 -4.24 3.87
CA ALA A 112 -15.88 -4.44 3.03
C ALA A 112 -16.91 -5.36 3.72
N GLU A 113 -18.20 -5.09 3.51
CA GLU A 113 -19.27 -5.95 4.04
C GLU A 113 -19.17 -7.39 3.52
N ASP A 114 -18.74 -7.55 2.26
CA ASP A 114 -18.52 -8.83 1.60
C ASP A 114 -17.05 -9.26 1.59
N CYS A 115 -16.24 -8.81 2.56
CA CYS A 115 -14.80 -9.13 2.64
C CYS A 115 -14.55 -10.63 2.52
N LYS A 116 -13.74 -11.03 1.53
CA LYS A 116 -13.57 -12.44 1.13
C LYS A 116 -12.26 -13.01 1.65
N PRO A 117 -12.15 -14.35 1.78
CA PRO A 117 -10.85 -14.98 1.90
C PRO A 117 -10.01 -14.70 0.65
N MET A 118 -8.76 -14.29 0.86
CA MET A 118 -7.79 -14.04 -0.21
C MET A 118 -7.47 -15.35 -0.93
N ARG A 119 -7.43 -15.32 -2.27
CA ARG A 119 -7.13 -16.49 -3.10
C ARG A 119 -5.63 -16.57 -3.39
N GLN A 120 -5.06 -17.77 -3.28
CA GLN A 120 -3.68 -18.09 -3.69
C GLN A 120 -3.63 -18.41 -5.18
#